data_AF-A0A4R2TI15-F1
#
_entry.id   AF-A0A4R2TI15-F1
#
_cell.length_a   1.000
_cell.length_b   1.000
_cell.length_c   1.000
_cell.angle_alpha   90.00
_cell.angle_beta   90.00
_cell.angle_gamma   90.00
#
_symmetry.space_group_name_H-M   'P 1'
#
loop_
_entity.id
_entity.type
_entity.pdbx_description
1 polymer ?
#
loop_
_entity_poly.entity_id
_entity_poly.type
_entity_poly.pdbx_seq_one_letter_code
_entity_poly.pdbx_strand_id
1 'polypeptide(L)'
;MLGLVQILGGGNSPAYLYRPTSLGLPVGLFANRNHQAVFLALALAPLSVWGLRSRGKIALPIRIAMVVGGILLSLPVIILTGSRSGLIMTFGVLLLLPWILRVSLKRRLGNTRSQIVTYAALAVVVLVVAVIGYMVSNDQATSISRLLDTNELRAEKRILAAPVMIHMLKDFFPVGIGYGAFEPLFRAYEPDALLTPTYFNRAHNDVLELAMSGGLLTIAVMVVFAGWFVQRCIALFRNNERGLPAIYARLSAVLILGLILASITDYPVRTPIITAVFALACMWLEDGSRRPPNIVESER
;
A
#
# COMPACT_ATOMS: atom_id res chain seq x y z
N MET A 1 6.85 -0.38 16.14
CA MET A 1 7.17 -0.75 17.54
C MET A 1 6.77 -2.19 17.85
N LEU A 2 5.47 -2.56 17.77
CA LEU A 2 5.05 -3.94 18.00
C LEU A 2 5.80 -4.98 17.14
N GLY A 3 6.05 -4.69 15.86
CA GLY A 3 6.85 -5.56 14.99
C GLY A 3 8.29 -5.79 15.47
N LEU A 4 8.92 -4.80 16.13
CA LEU A 4 10.26 -4.96 16.70
C LEU A 4 10.22 -5.88 17.92
N VAL A 5 9.20 -5.73 18.78
CA VAL A 5 8.97 -6.63 19.93
C VAL A 5 8.73 -8.07 19.46
N GLN A 6 8.02 -8.27 18.36
CA GLN A 6 7.78 -9.59 17.76
C GLN A 6 9.07 -10.25 17.27
N ILE A 7 9.97 -9.49 16.62
CA ILE A 7 11.28 -10.03 16.21
C ILE A 7 12.13 -10.36 17.44
N LEU A 8 12.24 -9.41 18.39
CA LEU A 8 13.08 -9.56 19.58
C LEU A 8 12.61 -10.72 20.48
N GLY A 9 11.30 -10.98 20.53
CA GLY A 9 10.72 -12.11 21.26
C GLY A 9 10.79 -13.45 20.53
N GLY A 10 11.35 -13.50 19.31
CA GLY A 10 11.49 -14.73 18.52
C GLY A 10 10.15 -15.34 18.07
N GLY A 11 10.18 -16.58 17.56
CA GLY A 11 9.00 -17.27 17.00
C GLY A 11 7.87 -17.54 18.01
N ASN A 12 8.15 -17.62 19.30
CA ASN A 12 7.14 -17.90 20.34
C ASN A 12 6.68 -16.64 21.08
N SER A 13 6.94 -15.45 20.53
CA SER A 13 6.57 -14.20 21.19
C SER A 13 5.05 -14.09 21.39
N PRO A 14 4.56 -13.78 22.60
CA PRO A 14 3.13 -13.51 22.82
C PRO A 14 2.66 -12.23 22.12
N ALA A 15 3.58 -11.45 21.56
CA ALA A 15 3.27 -10.25 20.78
C ALA A 15 2.67 -10.56 19.40
N TYR A 16 2.67 -11.82 18.93
CA TYR A 16 1.93 -12.21 17.73
C TYR A 16 0.43 -12.31 18.03
N LEU A 17 -0.35 -11.43 17.38
CA LEU A 17 -1.79 -11.31 17.65
C LEU A 17 -2.64 -12.40 16.96
N TYR A 18 -2.07 -13.14 16.01
CA TYR A 18 -2.77 -14.13 15.21
C TYR A 18 -2.04 -15.47 15.25
N ARG A 19 -2.81 -16.56 15.28
CA ARG A 19 -2.28 -17.93 15.22
C ARG A 19 -1.64 -18.26 13.86
N PRO A 20 -2.31 -18.08 12.71
CA PRO A 20 -1.62 -18.12 11.43
C PRO A 20 -0.88 -16.80 11.24
N THR A 21 0.45 -16.81 11.29
CA THR A 21 1.25 -15.59 11.14
C THR A 21 2.64 -15.88 10.55
N SER A 22 3.30 -14.84 10.05
CA SER A 22 4.70 -14.94 9.62
C SER A 22 5.65 -14.87 10.82
N LEU A 23 5.86 -16.01 11.48
CA LEU A 23 6.71 -16.12 12.68
C LEU A 23 8.15 -15.67 12.40
N GLY A 24 8.77 -15.05 13.40
CA GLY A 24 10.13 -14.52 13.33
C GLY A 24 10.26 -13.20 12.55
N LEU A 25 9.16 -12.60 12.11
CA LEU A 25 9.15 -11.40 11.26
C LEU A 25 8.29 -10.29 11.86
N PRO A 26 8.54 -9.01 11.51
CA PRO A 26 7.82 -7.90 12.10
C PRO A 26 6.46 -7.73 11.41
N VAL A 27 5.47 -8.52 11.82
CA VAL A 27 4.11 -8.49 11.27
C VAL A 27 3.22 -7.41 11.90
N GLY A 28 3.68 -6.81 13.00
CA GLY A 28 2.98 -5.74 13.71
C GLY A 28 1.55 -6.11 14.06
N LEU A 29 0.60 -5.33 13.54
CA LEU A 29 -0.84 -5.52 13.79
C LEU A 29 -1.50 -6.54 12.85
N PHE A 30 -0.75 -7.13 11.93
CA PHE A 30 -1.25 -8.05 10.92
C PHE A 30 -0.70 -9.46 11.12
N ALA A 31 -1.32 -10.42 10.45
CA ALA A 31 -0.79 -11.79 10.33
C ALA A 31 0.28 -11.92 9.23
N ASN A 32 0.25 -11.03 8.23
CA ASN A 32 1.13 -11.06 7.07
C ASN A 32 2.12 -9.89 7.12
N ARG A 33 3.42 -10.20 7.02
CA ARG A 33 4.51 -9.22 6.97
C ARG A 33 4.35 -8.19 5.84
N ASN A 34 3.83 -8.61 4.69
CA ASN A 34 3.63 -7.72 3.55
C ASN A 34 2.51 -6.71 3.83
N HIS A 35 1.45 -7.11 4.52
CA HIS A 35 0.36 -6.20 4.88
C HIS A 35 0.84 -5.15 5.87
N GLN A 36 1.70 -5.54 6.83
CA GLN A 36 2.37 -4.61 7.73
C GLN A 36 3.27 -3.62 6.98
N ALA A 37 4.07 -4.10 6.02
CA ALA A 37 4.94 -3.26 5.21
C ALA A 37 4.15 -2.23 4.39
N VAL A 38 3.09 -2.68 3.70
CA VAL A 38 2.18 -1.83 2.92
C VAL A 38 1.47 -0.81 3.81
N PHE A 39 1.00 -1.23 5.00
CA PHE A 39 0.36 -0.33 5.95
C PHE A 39 1.32 0.77 6.43
N LEU A 40 2.55 0.42 6.81
CA LEU A 40 3.56 1.41 7.22
C LEU A 40 3.90 2.37 6.08
N ALA A 41 4.06 1.86 4.85
CA ALA A 41 4.32 2.68 3.68
C ALA A 41 3.19 3.69 3.42
N LEU A 42 1.94 3.22 3.45
CA LEU A 42 0.75 4.06 3.28
C LEU A 42 0.63 5.11 4.37
N ALA A 43 0.95 4.77 5.62
CA ALA A 43 0.85 5.68 6.78
C ALA A 43 1.82 6.87 6.70
N LEU A 44 2.91 6.77 5.94
CA LEU A 44 3.84 7.90 5.74
C LEU A 44 3.16 9.07 5.04
N ALA A 45 2.22 8.82 4.13
CA ALA A 45 1.52 9.86 3.39
C ALA A 45 0.63 10.77 4.29
N PRO A 46 -0.34 10.25 5.06
CA PRO A 46 -1.16 11.05 5.96
C PRO A 46 -0.34 11.66 7.09
N LEU A 47 0.69 10.97 7.60
CA LEU A 47 1.61 11.53 8.60
C LEU A 47 2.31 12.79 8.08
N SER A 48 2.82 12.75 6.85
CA SER A 48 3.47 13.90 6.21
C SER A 48 2.51 15.07 5.98
N VAL A 49 1.27 14.77 5.56
CA VAL A 49 0.22 15.80 5.41
C VAL A 49 -0.08 16.45 6.76
N TRP A 50 -0.27 15.66 7.81
CA TRP A 50 -0.54 16.15 9.16
C TRP A 50 0.58 17.05 9.68
N GLY A 51 1.85 16.64 9.54
CA GLY A 51 2.98 17.38 10.11
C GLY A 51 3.16 18.79 9.56
N LEU A 52 2.92 18.99 8.26
CA LEU A 52 3.06 20.29 7.59
C LEU A 52 1.81 21.18 7.70
N ARG A 53 0.62 20.58 7.78
CA ARG A 53 -0.67 21.31 7.73
C ARG A 53 -1.30 21.55 9.10
N SER A 54 -1.08 20.68 10.08
CA SER A 54 -1.73 20.83 11.40
C SER A 54 -1.49 22.25 11.93
N ARG A 55 -2.56 22.91 12.36
CA ARG A 55 -2.52 24.22 13.05
C ARG A 55 -2.80 24.06 14.55
N GLY A 56 -2.57 22.86 15.08
CA GLY A 56 -2.74 22.58 16.50
C GLY A 56 -1.69 23.26 17.38
N LYS A 57 -1.86 23.10 18.69
CA LYS A 57 -0.98 23.63 19.75
C LYS A 57 0.48 23.15 19.64
N ILE A 58 0.72 22.04 18.92
CA ILE A 58 2.05 21.47 18.74
C ILE A 58 2.85 22.31 17.74
N ALA A 59 4.00 22.81 18.17
CA ALA A 59 4.90 23.63 17.35
C ALA A 59 5.37 22.88 16.08
N LEU A 60 5.57 23.63 14.99
CA LEU A 60 6.02 23.09 13.70
C LEU A 60 7.30 22.21 13.79
N PRO A 61 8.38 22.60 14.48
CA PRO A 61 9.58 21.76 14.56
C PRO A 61 9.31 20.40 15.21
N ILE A 62 8.47 20.35 16.25
CA ILE A 62 8.07 19.10 16.91
C ILE A 62 7.29 18.22 15.93
N ARG A 63 6.36 18.79 15.16
CA ARG A 63 5.61 18.02 14.15
C ARG A 63 6.52 17.48 13.05
N ILE A 64 7.48 18.27 12.57
CA ILE A 64 8.48 17.81 11.60
C ILE A 64 9.32 16.67 12.19
N ALA A 65 9.78 16.81 13.44
CA ALA A 65 10.51 15.76 14.15
C ALA A 65 9.67 14.47 14.27
N MET A 66 8.36 14.57 14.51
CA MET A 66 7.45 13.41 14.53
C MET A 66 7.30 12.75 13.16
N VAL A 67 7.24 13.53 12.06
CA VAL A 67 7.22 12.98 10.69
C VAL A 67 8.52 12.26 10.39
N VAL A 68 9.67 12.91 10.64
CA VAL A 68 10.99 12.34 10.42
C VAL A 68 11.20 11.09 11.28
N GLY A 69 10.84 11.15 12.56
CA GLY A 69 10.87 10.00 13.47
C GLY A 69 9.98 8.87 12.98
N GLY A 70 8.77 9.16 12.49
CA GLY A 70 7.88 8.15 11.90
C GLY A 70 8.48 7.47 10.68
N ILE A 71 9.13 8.22 9.78
CA ILE A 71 9.86 7.66 8.63
C ILE A 71 11.03 6.80 9.09
N LEU A 72 11.88 7.32 9.97
CA LEU A 72 13.07 6.62 10.49
C LEU A 72 12.73 5.35 11.27
N LEU A 73 11.59 5.31 11.95
CA LEU A 73 11.14 4.11 12.66
C LEU A 73 10.43 3.11 11.73
N SER A 74 9.79 3.58 10.66
CA SER A 74 9.06 2.71 9.72
C SER A 74 9.99 2.03 8.72
N LEU A 75 10.99 2.74 8.19
CA LEU A 75 11.89 2.22 7.15
C LEU A 75 12.64 0.95 7.57
N PRO A 76 13.29 0.87 8.74
CA PRO A 76 13.96 -0.35 9.16
C PRO A 76 12.99 -1.52 9.32
N VAL A 77 11.79 -1.26 9.85
CA VAL A 77 10.76 -2.29 10.00
C VAL A 77 10.32 -2.81 8.62
N ILE A 78 10.08 -1.93 7.65
CA ILE A 78 9.73 -2.32 6.28
C ILE A 78 10.84 -3.15 5.64
N ILE A 79 12.10 -2.75 5.79
CA ILE A 79 13.25 -3.53 5.28
C ILE A 79 13.30 -4.92 5.93
N LEU A 80 13.13 -4.99 7.26
CA LEU A 80 13.13 -6.24 8.02
C LEU A 80 11.95 -7.17 7.67
N THR A 81 10.85 -6.65 7.09
CA THR A 81 9.80 -7.53 6.56
C THR A 81 10.25 -8.32 5.32
N GLY A 82 11.29 -7.87 4.61
CA GLY A 82 11.69 -8.44 3.32
C GLY A 82 10.62 -8.27 2.22
N SER A 83 9.70 -7.32 2.36
CA SER A 83 8.60 -7.11 1.42
C SER A 83 9.01 -6.16 0.27
N ARG A 84 9.18 -6.71 -0.95
CA ARG A 84 9.46 -5.91 -2.16
C ARG A 84 8.34 -4.91 -2.44
N SER A 85 7.08 -5.33 -2.30
CA SER A 85 5.92 -4.47 -2.49
C SER A 85 5.87 -3.35 -1.44
N GLY A 86 6.21 -3.62 -0.18
CA GLY A 86 6.37 -2.60 0.85
C GLY A 86 7.45 -1.55 0.54
N LEU A 87 8.60 -1.97 0.02
CA LEU A 87 9.68 -1.07 -0.40
C LEU A 87 9.31 -0.21 -1.60
N ILE A 88 8.79 -0.84 -2.66
CA ILE A 88 8.31 -0.14 -3.87
C ILE A 88 7.23 0.87 -3.50
N MET A 89 6.31 0.47 -2.62
CA MET A 89 5.23 1.33 -2.16
C MET A 89 5.75 2.51 -1.34
N THR A 90 6.72 2.27 -0.46
CA THR A 90 7.37 3.34 0.30
C THR A 90 8.04 4.35 -0.63
N PHE A 91 8.76 3.87 -1.64
CA PHE A 91 9.37 4.74 -2.65
C PHE A 91 8.33 5.54 -3.42
N GLY A 92 7.26 4.90 -3.90
CA GLY A 92 6.17 5.56 -4.62
C GLY A 92 5.50 6.65 -3.78
N VAL A 93 5.21 6.36 -2.51
CA VAL A 93 4.65 7.36 -1.58
C VAL A 93 5.62 8.52 -1.41
N LEU A 94 6.89 8.25 -1.10
CA LEU A 94 7.89 9.29 -0.87
C LEU A 94 8.14 10.16 -2.13
N LEU A 95 8.07 9.57 -3.32
CA LEU A 95 8.20 10.28 -4.60
C LEU A 95 6.98 11.18 -4.89
N LEU A 96 5.79 10.77 -4.47
CA LEU A 96 4.55 11.51 -4.66
C LEU A 96 4.25 12.50 -3.52
N LEU A 97 4.92 12.38 -2.37
CA LEU A 97 4.80 13.30 -1.24
C LEU A 97 4.96 14.77 -1.64
N PRO A 98 5.96 15.17 -2.44
CA PRO A 98 6.08 16.57 -2.85
C PRO A 98 4.90 17.03 -3.70
N TRP A 99 4.31 16.17 -4.53
CA TRP A 99 3.11 16.51 -5.30
C TRP A 99 1.88 16.76 -4.39
N ILE A 100 1.72 15.94 -3.34
CA ILE A 100 0.70 16.13 -2.30
C ILE A 100 0.94 17.46 -1.56
N LEU A 101 2.20 17.72 -1.17
CA LEU A 101 2.57 18.81 -0.26
C LEU A 101 2.88 20.13 -0.97
N ARG A 102 3.05 20.16 -2.30
CA ARG A 102 3.43 21.36 -3.09
C ARG A 102 2.55 22.55 -2.79
N VAL A 103 1.25 22.33 -2.62
CA VAL A 103 0.29 23.40 -2.29
C VAL A 103 0.56 24.00 -0.91
N SER A 104 0.88 23.17 0.07
CA SER A 104 1.22 23.59 1.44
C SER A 104 2.57 24.33 1.48
N LEU A 105 3.57 23.80 0.79
CA LEU A 105 4.91 24.36 0.73
C LEU A 105 4.93 25.70 -0.02
N LYS A 106 4.26 25.79 -1.18
CA LYS A 106 4.14 27.03 -1.95
C LYS A 106 3.51 28.17 -1.14
N ARG A 107 2.49 27.86 -0.33
CA ARG A 107 1.83 28.86 0.53
C ARG A 107 2.72 29.34 1.67
N ARG A 108 3.62 28.50 2.20
CA ARG A 108 4.49 28.85 3.35
C ARG A 108 5.84 29.44 2.96
N LEU A 109 6.47 28.94 1.91
CA LEU A 109 7.88 29.22 1.58
C LEU A 109 8.06 30.06 0.31
N GLY A 110 6.98 30.33 -0.43
CA GLY A 110 7.06 30.90 -1.78
C GLY A 110 7.44 29.84 -2.83
N ASN A 111 7.29 30.18 -4.12
CA ASN A 111 7.39 29.22 -5.22
C ASN A 111 8.79 28.60 -5.36
N THR A 112 9.84 29.44 -5.34
CA THR A 112 11.23 29.02 -5.58
C THR A 112 11.78 28.15 -4.44
N ARG A 113 11.63 28.56 -3.17
CA ARG A 113 12.09 27.77 -2.02
C ARG A 113 11.30 26.47 -1.86
N SER A 114 10.00 26.48 -2.19
CA SER A 114 9.19 25.25 -2.22
C SER A 114 9.71 24.24 -3.25
N GLN A 115 10.20 24.69 -4.41
CA GLN A 115 10.77 23.81 -5.43
C GLN A 115 12.10 23.21 -4.95
N ILE A 116 12.97 24.02 -4.34
CA ILE A 116 14.27 23.55 -3.81
C ILE A 116 14.07 22.47 -2.74
N VAL A 117 13.20 22.71 -1.75
CA VAL A 117 12.90 21.73 -0.70
C VAL A 117 12.29 20.45 -1.27
N THR A 118 11.45 20.58 -2.30
CA THR A 118 10.87 19.44 -3.02
C THR A 118 11.94 18.59 -3.70
N TYR A 119 12.84 19.21 -4.46
CA TYR A 119 13.90 18.49 -5.17
C TYR A 119 14.93 17.89 -4.21
N ALA A 120 15.28 18.58 -3.12
CA ALA A 120 16.17 18.05 -2.10
C ALA A 120 15.58 16.82 -1.40
N ALA A 121 14.28 16.87 -1.04
CA ALA A 121 13.59 15.71 -0.46
C ALA A 121 13.56 14.53 -1.44
N LEU A 122 13.29 14.80 -2.73
CA LEU A 122 13.30 13.77 -3.77
C LEU A 122 14.69 13.14 -3.93
N ALA A 123 15.75 13.94 -3.92
CA ALA A 123 17.13 13.44 -4.04
C ALA A 123 17.51 12.52 -2.87
N VAL A 124 17.13 12.86 -1.64
CA VAL A 124 17.37 12.01 -0.46
C VAL A 124 16.63 10.67 -0.58
N VAL A 125 15.38 10.69 -1.04
CA VAL A 125 14.58 9.47 -1.24
C VAL A 125 15.23 8.57 -2.29
N VAL A 126 15.63 9.13 -3.43
CA VAL A 126 16.33 8.39 -4.50
C VAL A 126 17.64 7.80 -3.98
N LEU A 127 18.41 8.56 -3.21
CA LEU A 127 19.66 8.09 -2.61
C LEU A 127 19.43 6.92 -1.66
N VAL A 128 18.46 7.02 -0.74
CA VAL A 128 18.14 5.93 0.20
C VAL A 128 17.74 4.66 -0.55
N VAL A 129 16.94 4.78 -1.62
CA VAL A 129 16.56 3.63 -2.44
C VAL A 129 17.73 3.05 -3.22
N ALA A 130 18.60 3.88 -3.78
CA ALA A 130 19.81 3.41 -4.46
C ALA A 130 20.72 2.63 -3.49
N VAL A 131 20.88 3.11 -2.26
CA VAL A 131 21.64 2.42 -1.21
C VAL A 131 21.01 1.09 -0.84
N ILE A 132 19.68 1.05 -0.64
CA ILE A 132 18.98 -0.22 -0.34
C ILE A 132 19.11 -1.19 -1.52
N GLY A 133 18.93 -0.73 -2.76
CA GLY A 133 19.10 -1.55 -3.96
C GLY A 133 20.50 -2.14 -4.07
N TYR A 134 21.52 -1.32 -3.82
CA TYR A 134 22.92 -1.74 -3.80
C TYR A 134 23.23 -2.76 -2.69
N MET A 135 22.63 -2.59 -1.51
CA MET A 135 22.80 -3.54 -0.40
C MET A 135 22.15 -4.89 -0.70
N VAL A 136 21.00 -4.89 -1.37
CA VAL A 136 20.30 -6.12 -1.80
C VAL A 136 21.08 -6.83 -2.91
N SER A 137 21.68 -6.12 -3.86
CA SER A 137 22.39 -6.74 -4.99
C SER A 137 23.73 -7.38 -4.63
N ASN A 138 24.35 -6.99 -3.51
CA ASN A 138 25.70 -7.44 -3.15
C ASN A 138 25.73 -8.49 -2.02
N ASP A 139 24.59 -9.04 -1.61
CA ASP A 139 24.48 -10.05 -0.54
C ASP A 139 25.17 -9.68 0.80
N GLN A 140 25.53 -8.40 0.99
CA GLN A 140 26.27 -7.94 2.18
C GLN A 140 25.42 -7.94 3.46
N ALA A 141 24.15 -8.30 3.36
CA ALA A 141 23.24 -8.44 4.49
C ALA A 141 22.79 -9.91 4.60
N THR A 142 23.55 -10.70 5.37
CA THR A 142 23.28 -12.13 5.66
C THR A 142 21.92 -12.39 6.34
N SER A 143 21.30 -11.36 6.92
CA SER A 143 19.93 -11.38 7.45
C SER A 143 18.88 -11.10 6.38
N ILE A 144 19.23 -10.39 5.30
CA ILE A 144 18.35 -10.12 4.15
C ILE A 144 18.34 -11.32 3.19
N SER A 145 19.46 -12.02 3.00
CA SER A 145 19.53 -13.22 2.13
C SER A 145 18.59 -14.35 2.58
N ARG A 146 18.53 -14.68 3.88
CA ARG A 146 17.54 -15.66 4.40
C ARG A 146 16.08 -15.24 4.19
N LEU A 147 15.80 -13.93 4.19
CA LEU A 147 14.47 -13.40 3.89
C LEU A 147 14.15 -13.50 2.39
N LEU A 148 15.17 -13.44 1.54
CA LEU A 148 15.05 -13.63 0.09
C LEU A 148 14.81 -15.11 -0.25
N ASP A 149 15.51 -16.06 0.37
CA ASP A 149 15.29 -17.52 0.14
C ASP A 149 13.84 -17.93 0.42
N THR A 150 13.29 -17.47 1.55
CA THR A 150 11.88 -17.75 1.93
C THR A 150 10.89 -17.09 0.96
N ASN A 151 11.27 -15.97 0.33
CA ASN A 151 10.47 -15.29 -0.67
C ASN A 151 10.53 -15.99 -2.02
N GLU A 152 11.69 -16.50 -2.43
CA GLU A 152 11.87 -17.22 -3.69
C GLU A 152 11.02 -18.50 -3.71
N LEU A 153 11.06 -19.27 -2.62
CA LEU A 153 10.19 -20.44 -2.47
C LEU A 153 8.69 -20.10 -2.59
N ARG A 154 8.27 -18.94 -2.11
CA ARG A 154 6.87 -18.49 -2.24
C ARG A 154 6.55 -17.99 -3.65
N ALA A 155 7.48 -17.30 -4.30
CA ALA A 155 7.31 -16.85 -5.68
C ALA A 155 7.20 -18.04 -6.63
N GLU A 156 8.03 -19.07 -6.43
CA GLU A 156 7.98 -20.35 -7.14
C GLU A 156 6.60 -21.02 -6.97
N LYS A 157 6.09 -21.14 -5.74
CA LYS A 157 4.74 -21.68 -5.49
C LYS A 157 3.64 -20.92 -6.24
N ARG A 158 3.70 -19.59 -6.32
CA ARG A 158 2.71 -18.78 -7.07
C ARG A 158 2.75 -19.05 -8.58
N ILE A 159 3.96 -19.21 -9.13
CA ILE A 159 4.16 -19.52 -10.55
C ILE A 159 3.58 -20.91 -10.84
N LEU A 160 3.86 -21.89 -9.98
CA LEU A 160 3.36 -23.25 -10.13
C LEU A 160 1.83 -23.36 -9.92
N ALA A 161 1.25 -22.53 -9.06
CA ALA A 161 -0.20 -22.47 -8.83
C ALA A 161 -0.96 -21.72 -9.94
N ALA A 162 -0.28 -20.92 -10.77
CA ALA A 162 -0.94 -20.08 -11.78
C ALA A 162 -1.75 -20.88 -12.81
N PRO A 163 -1.27 -22.00 -13.38
CA PRO A 163 -2.08 -22.83 -14.26
C PRO A 163 -3.36 -23.33 -13.58
N VAL A 164 -3.25 -23.80 -12.34
CA VAL A 164 -4.39 -24.29 -11.54
C VAL A 164 -5.44 -23.20 -11.37
N MET A 165 -5.02 -21.97 -11.02
CA MET A 165 -5.91 -20.82 -10.90
C MET A 165 -6.58 -20.45 -12.22
N ILE A 166 -5.88 -20.56 -13.35
CA ILE A 166 -6.45 -20.33 -14.69
C ILE A 166 -7.49 -21.39 -15.04
N HIS A 167 -7.24 -22.66 -14.71
CA HIS A 167 -8.20 -23.75 -14.89
C HIS A 167 -9.47 -23.50 -14.06
N MET A 168 -9.33 -23.23 -12.77
CA MET A 168 -10.45 -22.87 -11.90
C MET A 168 -11.21 -21.63 -12.41
N LEU A 169 -10.51 -20.62 -12.92
CA LEU A 169 -11.18 -19.45 -13.49
C LEU A 169 -12.06 -19.83 -14.69
N LYS A 170 -11.59 -20.71 -15.58
CA LYS A 170 -12.33 -21.14 -16.77
C LYS A 170 -13.57 -21.95 -16.41
N ASP A 171 -13.46 -22.86 -15.44
CA ASP A 171 -14.56 -23.78 -15.10
C ASP A 171 -15.75 -23.08 -14.44
N PHE A 172 -15.51 -21.96 -13.76
CA PHE A 172 -16.54 -21.25 -13.01
C PHE A 172 -16.92 -19.88 -13.60
N PHE A 173 -16.26 -19.45 -14.69
CA PHE A 173 -16.68 -18.27 -15.43
C PHE A 173 -18.02 -18.56 -16.15
N PRO A 174 -18.98 -17.61 -16.19
CA PRO A 174 -18.90 -16.20 -15.83
C PRO A 174 -19.33 -15.85 -14.40
N VAL A 175 -19.80 -16.81 -13.60
CA VAL A 175 -20.39 -16.51 -12.27
C VAL A 175 -19.31 -16.35 -11.19
N GLY A 176 -18.24 -17.14 -11.29
CA GLY A 176 -17.19 -17.23 -10.28
C GLY A 176 -17.45 -18.32 -9.24
N ILE A 177 -16.45 -18.57 -8.40
CA ILE A 177 -16.44 -19.67 -7.43
C ILE A 177 -17.17 -19.33 -6.11
N GLY A 178 -17.54 -18.07 -5.91
CA GLY A 178 -18.09 -17.55 -4.66
C GLY A 178 -17.03 -16.99 -3.71
N TYR A 179 -17.37 -15.92 -2.98
CA TYR A 179 -16.46 -15.31 -2.00
C TYR A 179 -16.19 -16.24 -0.82
N GLY A 180 -14.91 -16.51 -0.56
CA GLY A 180 -14.49 -17.42 0.52
C GLY A 180 -14.32 -18.88 0.09
N ALA A 181 -14.70 -19.24 -1.15
CA ALA A 181 -14.58 -20.60 -1.67
C ALA A 181 -13.20 -20.92 -2.26
N PHE A 182 -12.28 -19.95 -2.32
CA PHE A 182 -10.96 -20.13 -2.93
C PHE A 182 -10.18 -21.31 -2.33
N GLU A 183 -9.98 -21.32 -1.02
CA GLU A 183 -9.19 -22.37 -0.33
C GLU A 183 -9.77 -23.79 -0.51
N PRO A 184 -11.06 -24.06 -0.19
CA PRO A 184 -11.59 -25.41 -0.33
C PRO A 184 -11.60 -25.89 -1.79
N LEU A 185 -11.83 -24.99 -2.75
CA LEU A 185 -11.83 -25.36 -4.16
C LEU A 185 -10.41 -25.56 -4.72
N PHE A 186 -9.45 -24.71 -4.32
CA PHE A 186 -8.07 -24.87 -4.74
C PHE A 186 -7.51 -26.22 -4.28
N ARG A 187 -7.83 -26.66 -3.06
CA ARG A 187 -7.43 -28.01 -2.58
C ARG A 187 -7.97 -29.15 -3.43
N ALA A 188 -9.14 -29.00 -4.05
CA ALA A 188 -9.70 -30.02 -4.93
C ALA A 188 -9.00 -30.06 -6.30
N TYR A 189 -8.37 -28.95 -6.70
CA TYR A 189 -7.65 -28.80 -7.98
C TYR A 189 -6.13 -28.88 -7.81
N GLU A 190 -5.62 -28.91 -6.58
CA GLU A 190 -4.19 -28.87 -6.26
C GLU A 190 -3.50 -30.16 -6.74
N PRO A 191 -2.52 -30.07 -7.65
CA PRO A 191 -1.74 -31.23 -8.09
C PRO A 191 -0.91 -31.82 -6.95
N ASP A 192 -0.67 -33.14 -7.00
CA ASP A 192 0.14 -33.85 -5.99
C ASP A 192 1.54 -33.23 -5.80
N ALA A 193 2.13 -32.70 -6.87
CA ALA A 193 3.43 -32.04 -6.84
C ALA A 193 3.46 -30.73 -6.01
N LEU A 194 2.29 -30.15 -5.72
CA LEU A 194 2.14 -28.94 -4.90
C LEU A 194 1.70 -29.22 -3.46
N LEU A 195 1.37 -30.47 -3.15
CA LEU A 195 0.95 -30.87 -1.80
C LEU A 195 2.09 -30.62 -0.80
N THR A 196 1.82 -29.74 0.15
CA THR A 196 2.73 -29.48 1.27
C THR A 196 1.96 -29.46 2.59
N PRO A 197 2.62 -29.60 3.75
CA PRO A 197 1.97 -29.47 5.06
C PRO A 197 1.32 -28.10 5.31
N THR A 198 1.59 -27.12 4.43
CA THR A 198 0.98 -25.79 4.42
C THR A 198 0.03 -25.66 3.25
N TYR A 199 -1.18 -25.13 3.47
CA TYR A 199 -2.15 -24.94 2.40
C TYR A 199 -2.00 -23.58 1.71
N PHE A 200 -2.30 -23.53 0.41
CA PHE A 200 -2.35 -22.30 -0.38
C PHE A 200 -3.70 -21.60 -0.17
N ASN A 201 -3.74 -20.67 0.78
CA ASN A 201 -5.00 -20.09 1.28
C ASN A 201 -5.57 -18.95 0.42
N ARG A 202 -4.77 -18.35 -0.46
CA ARG A 202 -5.12 -17.18 -1.28
C ARG A 202 -4.35 -17.19 -2.59
N ALA A 203 -4.90 -16.55 -3.61
CA ALA A 203 -4.22 -16.39 -4.91
C ALA A 203 -2.96 -15.50 -4.81
N HIS A 204 -2.80 -14.79 -3.69
CA HIS A 204 -1.76 -13.77 -3.52
C HIS A 204 -1.81 -12.64 -4.57
N ASN A 205 -3.01 -12.37 -5.07
CA ASN A 205 -3.32 -11.32 -6.01
C ASN A 205 -4.82 -10.98 -5.84
N ASP A 206 -5.11 -9.81 -5.28
CA ASP A 206 -6.49 -9.38 -5.03
C ASP A 206 -7.32 -9.31 -6.31
N VAL A 207 -6.72 -8.85 -7.41
CA VAL A 207 -7.39 -8.69 -8.71
C VAL A 207 -7.84 -10.04 -9.25
N LEU A 208 -6.93 -11.01 -9.27
CA LEU A 208 -7.21 -12.37 -9.74
C LEU A 208 -8.22 -13.06 -8.83
N GLU A 209 -8.04 -12.97 -7.51
CA GLU A 209 -8.95 -13.64 -6.58
C GLU A 209 -10.35 -13.04 -6.61
N LEU A 210 -10.49 -11.73 -6.76
CA LEU A 210 -11.79 -11.06 -6.94
C LEU A 210 -12.48 -11.51 -8.24
N ALA A 211 -11.74 -11.55 -9.35
CA ALA A 211 -12.23 -12.02 -10.64
C ALA A 211 -12.65 -13.50 -10.59
N MET A 212 -11.87 -14.36 -9.94
CA MET A 212 -12.25 -15.76 -9.73
C MET A 212 -13.47 -15.90 -8.82
N SER A 213 -13.56 -15.10 -7.74
CA SER A 213 -14.61 -15.22 -6.73
C SER A 213 -15.99 -14.81 -7.24
N GLY A 214 -16.10 -13.70 -7.98
CA GLY A 214 -17.41 -13.22 -8.46
C GLY A 214 -17.51 -13.02 -9.96
N GLY A 215 -16.56 -13.61 -10.72
CA GLY A 215 -16.63 -13.72 -12.17
C GLY A 215 -16.80 -12.39 -12.88
N LEU A 216 -17.65 -12.40 -13.91
CA LEU A 216 -17.92 -11.26 -14.77
C LEU A 216 -18.50 -10.07 -14.01
N LEU A 217 -19.34 -10.30 -13.00
CA LEU A 217 -19.94 -9.23 -12.20
C LEU A 217 -18.85 -8.44 -11.45
N THR A 218 -17.94 -9.14 -10.77
CA THR A 218 -16.85 -8.48 -10.04
C THR A 218 -15.89 -7.79 -10.99
N ILE A 219 -15.57 -8.40 -12.14
CA ILE A 219 -14.76 -7.76 -13.18
C ILE A 219 -15.41 -6.45 -13.65
N ALA A 220 -16.72 -6.45 -13.90
CA ALA A 220 -17.44 -5.24 -14.31
C ALA A 220 -17.35 -4.14 -13.24
N VAL A 221 -17.54 -4.47 -11.96
CA VAL A 221 -17.37 -3.52 -10.85
C VAL A 221 -15.96 -2.97 -10.78
N MET A 222 -14.93 -3.81 -10.97
CA MET A 222 -13.54 -3.37 -10.98
C MET A 222 -13.23 -2.44 -12.16
N VAL A 223 -13.78 -2.71 -13.34
CA VAL A 223 -13.64 -1.83 -14.51
C VAL A 223 -14.33 -0.49 -14.27
N VAL A 224 -15.54 -0.48 -13.71
CA VAL A 224 -16.26 0.75 -13.34
C VAL A 224 -15.46 1.55 -12.30
N PHE A 225 -14.92 0.88 -11.27
CA PHE A 225 -14.07 1.51 -10.27
C PHE A 225 -12.80 2.11 -10.88
N ALA A 226 -12.11 1.38 -11.76
CA ALA A 226 -10.92 1.88 -12.44
C ALA A 226 -11.24 3.10 -13.32
N GLY A 227 -12.35 3.05 -14.06
CA GLY A 227 -12.86 4.18 -14.84
C GLY A 227 -13.15 5.40 -13.97
N TRP A 228 -13.87 5.22 -12.86
CA TRP A 228 -14.12 6.28 -11.88
C TRP A 228 -12.81 6.85 -11.31
N PHE A 229 -11.88 5.99 -10.89
CA PHE A 229 -10.62 6.42 -10.30
C PHE A 229 -9.79 7.26 -11.28
N VAL A 230 -9.69 6.84 -12.55
CA VAL A 230 -9.00 7.58 -13.61
C VAL A 230 -9.69 8.92 -13.86
N GLN A 231 -11.02 8.95 -13.98
CA GLN A 231 -11.78 10.19 -14.15
C GLN A 231 -11.54 11.18 -13.01
N ARG A 232 -11.51 10.70 -11.76
CA ARG A 232 -11.27 11.54 -10.57
C ARG A 232 -9.84 12.05 -10.51
N CYS A 233 -8.86 11.23 -10.87
CA CYS A 233 -7.47 11.67 -11.02
C CYS A 233 -7.36 12.78 -12.08
N ILE A 234 -7.96 12.60 -13.26
CA ILE A 234 -7.95 13.60 -14.32
C ILE A 234 -8.60 14.90 -13.84
N ALA A 235 -9.77 14.83 -13.18
CA ALA A 235 -10.44 16.00 -12.61
C ALA A 235 -9.54 16.73 -11.59
N LEU A 236 -8.85 15.99 -10.73
CA LEU A 236 -7.91 16.53 -9.74
C LEU A 236 -6.70 17.23 -10.38
N PHE A 237 -6.19 16.74 -11.52
CA PHE A 237 -5.12 17.41 -12.26
C PHE A 237 -5.59 18.65 -13.02
N ARG A 238 -6.83 18.64 -13.53
CA ARG A 238 -7.42 19.77 -14.26
C ARG A 238 -7.85 20.89 -13.32
N ASN A 239 -8.31 20.56 -12.11
CA ASN A 239 -8.71 21.53 -11.11
C ASN A 239 -7.46 22.09 -10.41
N ASN A 240 -7.18 23.38 -10.60
CA ASN A 240 -6.01 24.02 -10.02
C ASN A 240 -6.23 24.44 -8.55
N GLU A 241 -7.18 23.78 -7.87
CA GLU A 241 -7.60 24.11 -6.52
C GLU A 241 -6.51 23.79 -5.48
N ARG A 242 -6.45 24.66 -4.48
CA ARG A 242 -5.37 24.69 -3.48
C ARG A 242 -5.89 24.54 -2.04
N GLY A 243 -7.16 24.17 -1.91
CA GLY A 243 -7.87 23.98 -0.65
C GLY A 243 -7.44 22.74 0.14
N LEU A 244 -8.07 22.54 1.29
CA LEU A 244 -7.92 21.32 2.08
C LEU A 244 -8.50 20.08 1.38
N PRO A 245 -9.68 20.15 0.70
CA PRO A 245 -10.22 19.02 -0.05
C PRO A 245 -9.26 18.52 -1.14
N ALA A 246 -8.64 19.42 -1.90
CA ALA A 246 -7.67 19.06 -2.94
C ALA A 246 -6.44 18.30 -2.40
N ILE A 247 -5.98 18.58 -1.17
CA ILE A 247 -4.88 17.82 -0.57
C ILE A 247 -5.34 16.43 -0.16
N TYR A 248 -6.51 16.30 0.46
CA TYR A 248 -7.06 15.00 0.81
C TYR A 248 -7.35 14.16 -0.43
N ALA A 249 -7.79 14.76 -1.54
CA ALA A 249 -7.92 14.07 -2.82
C ALA A 249 -6.58 13.59 -3.38
N ARG A 250 -5.51 14.41 -3.33
CA ARG A 250 -4.15 13.97 -3.75
C ARG A 250 -3.62 12.85 -2.87
N LEU A 251 -3.76 12.99 -1.56
CA LEU A 251 -3.41 11.95 -0.61
C LEU A 251 -4.15 10.65 -0.95
N SER A 252 -5.46 10.75 -1.18
CA SER A 252 -6.30 9.60 -1.51
C SER A 252 -5.93 8.94 -2.82
N ALA A 253 -5.59 9.72 -3.85
CA ALA A 253 -5.10 9.19 -5.11
C ALA A 253 -3.83 8.36 -4.93
N VAL A 254 -2.89 8.82 -4.09
CA VAL A 254 -1.66 8.07 -3.76
C VAL A 254 -1.97 6.80 -2.95
N LEU A 255 -2.87 6.88 -1.97
CA LEU A 255 -3.26 5.71 -1.16
C LEU A 255 -3.95 4.65 -2.03
N ILE A 256 -4.92 5.04 -2.87
CA ILE A 256 -5.65 4.12 -3.75
C ILE A 256 -4.73 3.51 -4.80
N LEU A 257 -3.92 4.33 -5.50
CA LEU A 257 -2.95 3.83 -6.48
C LEU A 257 -2.00 2.82 -5.84
N GLY A 258 -1.49 3.16 -4.66
CA GLY A 258 -0.61 2.29 -3.90
C GLY A 258 -1.22 0.95 -3.52
N LEU A 259 -2.49 0.96 -3.10
CA LEU A 259 -3.24 -0.26 -2.80
C LEU A 259 -3.49 -1.09 -4.05
N ILE A 260 -3.85 -0.47 -5.18
CA ILE A 260 -3.99 -1.17 -6.47
C ILE A 260 -2.68 -1.87 -6.84
N LEU A 261 -1.54 -1.17 -6.74
CA LEU A 261 -0.24 -1.75 -7.04
C LEU A 261 0.14 -2.89 -6.08
N ALA A 262 -0.13 -2.73 -4.78
CA ALA A 262 0.12 -3.76 -3.79
C ALA A 262 -0.77 -5.00 -4.02
N SER A 263 -2.02 -4.80 -4.44
CA SER A 263 -3.02 -5.82 -4.78
C SER A 263 -2.66 -6.68 -6.01
N ILE A 264 -1.69 -6.28 -6.83
CA ILE A 264 -1.14 -7.10 -7.93
C ILE A 264 -0.24 -8.22 -7.38
N THR A 265 0.45 -7.94 -6.27
CA THR A 265 1.50 -8.83 -5.71
C THR A 265 1.11 -9.54 -4.43
N ASP A 266 0.05 -9.06 -3.76
CA ASP A 266 -0.51 -9.66 -2.56
C ASP A 266 -1.99 -9.24 -2.41
N TYR A 267 -2.60 -9.45 -1.23
CA TYR A 267 -4.01 -9.14 -0.97
C TYR A 267 -4.26 -8.19 0.23
N PRO A 268 -3.63 -7.00 0.27
CA PRO A 268 -3.68 -6.14 1.45
C PRO A 268 -5.08 -5.61 1.76
N VAL A 269 -5.93 -5.40 0.74
CA VAL A 269 -7.26 -4.78 0.88
C VAL A 269 -8.24 -5.68 1.63
N ARG A 270 -7.92 -6.98 1.80
CA ARG A 270 -8.74 -7.93 2.57
C ARG A 270 -8.57 -7.84 4.08
N THR A 271 -7.71 -6.95 4.56
CA THR A 271 -7.57 -6.70 6.00
C THR A 271 -8.48 -5.54 6.44
N PRO A 272 -9.25 -5.66 7.54
CA PRO A 272 -10.24 -4.65 7.93
C PRO A 272 -9.70 -3.23 8.01
N ILE A 273 -8.48 -3.06 8.54
CA ILE A 273 -7.82 -1.76 8.67
C ILE A 273 -7.55 -1.16 7.29
N ILE A 274 -6.99 -1.94 6.36
CA ILE A 274 -6.67 -1.44 5.02
C ILE A 274 -7.94 -1.22 4.20
N THR A 275 -8.96 -2.07 4.35
CA THR A 275 -10.28 -1.84 3.74
C THR A 275 -10.89 -0.52 4.21
N ALA A 276 -10.81 -0.21 5.51
CA ALA A 276 -11.30 1.05 6.06
C ALA A 276 -10.52 2.26 5.51
N VAL A 277 -9.19 2.16 5.43
CA VAL A 277 -8.35 3.21 4.81
C VAL A 277 -8.71 3.40 3.33
N PHE A 278 -8.94 2.31 2.60
CA PHE A 278 -9.35 2.35 1.20
C PHE A 278 -10.71 3.05 1.02
N ALA A 279 -11.70 2.70 1.85
CA ALA A 279 -13.01 3.33 1.83
C ALA A 279 -12.93 4.83 2.12
N LEU A 280 -12.18 5.24 3.15
CA LEU A 280 -11.96 6.65 3.48
C LEU A 280 -11.27 7.40 2.34
N ALA A 281 -10.25 6.80 1.72
CA ALA A 281 -9.59 7.39 0.56
C ALA A 281 -10.56 7.59 -0.61
N CYS A 282 -11.45 6.63 -0.87
CA CYS A 282 -12.46 6.78 -1.92
C CYS A 282 -13.38 7.98 -1.65
N MET A 283 -13.84 8.15 -0.41
CA MET A 283 -14.69 9.28 -0.01
C MET A 283 -13.97 10.63 -0.17
N TRP A 284 -12.72 10.73 0.29
CA TRP A 284 -11.94 11.97 0.17
C TRP A 284 -11.55 12.31 -1.26
N LEU A 285 -11.32 11.30 -2.12
CA LEU A 285 -11.08 11.53 -3.55
C LEU A 285 -12.33 12.07 -4.24
N GLU A 286 -13.51 11.53 -3.92
CA GLU A 286 -14.78 12.01 -4.45
C GLU A 286 -15.02 13.47 -4.05
N ASP A 287 -14.89 13.79 -2.76
CA ASP A 287 -15.15 15.13 -2.24
C ASP A 287 -14.17 16.18 -2.81
N GLY A 288 -12.87 15.89 -2.77
CA GLY A 288 -11.85 16.86 -3.19
C GLY A 288 -11.60 16.98 -4.69
N SER A 289 -12.25 16.13 -5.52
CA SER A 289 -12.17 16.22 -6.99
C SER A 289 -13.35 16.95 -7.63
N ARG A 290 -14.44 17.19 -6.88
CA ARG A 290 -15.60 17.94 -7.37
C ARG A 290 -15.21 19.39 -7.66
N ARG A 291 -15.70 19.93 -8.78
CA ARG A 291 -15.67 21.39 -9.00
C ARG A 291 -16.70 22.03 -8.08
N PRO A 292 -16.38 23.14 -7.39
CA PRO A 292 -17.39 23.89 -6.67
C PRO A 292 -18.48 24.31 -7.65
N PRO A 293 -19.76 24.31 -7.23
CA PRO A 293 -20.82 24.84 -8.07
C PRO A 293 -20.43 26.26 -8.47
N ASN A 294 -20.65 26.63 -9.74
CA ASN A 294 -20.61 28.02 -10.16
C ASN A 294 -21.63 28.75 -9.31
N ILE A 295 -21.18 29.45 -8.27
CA ILE A 295 -22.00 30.44 -7.60
C ILE A 295 -22.15 31.52 -8.66
N VAL A 296 -23.26 31.46 -9.40
CA VAL A 296 -23.74 32.61 -10.15
C VAL A 296 -24.01 33.64 -9.07
N GLU A 297 -23.10 34.60 -8.91
CA GLU A 297 -23.40 35.85 -8.22
C GLU A 297 -24.58 36.45 -8.96
N SER A 298 -25.79 36.16 -8.47
CA SER A 298 -26.94 36.97 -8.79
C SER A 298 -26.69 38.30 -8.08
N GLU A 299 -26.24 39.29 -8.84
CA GLU A 299 -26.27 40.70 -8.42
C GLU A 299 -27.63 41.00 -7.78
N ARG A 300 -27.60 41.37 -6.50
CA ARG A 300 -28.64 42.14 -5.81
C ARG A 300 -27.99 43.04 -4.79
#